data_AF-A0AAW0LVX0-F1
#
_entry.id   AF-A0AAW0LVX0-F1
#
_cell.length_a   1.000
_cell.length_b   1.000
_cell.length_c   1.000
_cell.angle_alpha   90.00
_cell.angle_beta   90.00
_cell.angle_gamma   90.00
#
_symmetry.space_group_name_H-M   'P 1'
#
loop_
_entity.id
_entity.type
_entity.pdbx_description
1 polymer ?
#
loop_
_entity_poly.entity_id
_entity_poly.type
_entity_poly.pdbx_seq_one_letter_code
_entity_poly.pdbx_strand_id
1 'polypeptide(L)'
;MEREGFKANLRTVAALLLACEDGLEIRLGKEIHGYCLRNGLFDLDPHVGTALIGFYLKFDVRISRLVFDLMIVRSIGSWNAMINGYVDVGNYLEALNLFMSMLENGVHFDSVLQCWLLSKPVRNLSSPIGYANPSNGYQVEICW
;
A
#
# COMPACT_ATOMS: atom_id res chain seq x y z
N MET A 1 28.65 -20.93 27.62
CA MET A 1 28.06 -19.59 27.81
C MET A 1 26.97 -19.45 26.77
N GLU A 2 25.73 -19.44 27.25
CA GLU A 2 24.52 -19.40 26.43
C GLU A 2 24.58 -18.19 25.50
N ARG A 3 24.45 -18.42 24.19
CA ARG A 3 24.18 -17.34 23.24
C ARG A 3 22.74 -16.92 23.50
N GLU A 4 22.54 -15.92 24.35
CA GLU A 4 21.27 -15.21 24.41
C GLU A 4 21.02 -14.62 23.01
N GLY A 5 20.21 -15.34 22.24
CA GLY A 5 19.83 -14.93 20.90
C GLY A 5 19.03 -13.65 21.02
N PHE A 6 19.60 -12.54 20.56
CA PHE A 6 18.88 -11.28 20.43
C PHE A 6 17.73 -11.52 19.43
N LYS A 7 16.53 -11.82 19.93
CA LYS A 7 15.35 -12.01 19.09
C LYS A 7 15.01 -10.64 18.53
N ALA A 8 15.30 -10.43 17.24
CA ALA A 8 15.01 -9.16 16.60
C ALA A 8 13.53 -8.83 16.79
N ASN A 9 13.24 -7.63 17.30
CA ASN A 9 11.89 -7.12 17.40
C ASN A 9 11.60 -6.19 16.20
N LEU A 10 10.37 -5.71 16.07
CA LEU A 10 9.96 -4.76 15.04
C LEU A 10 10.96 -3.60 14.86
N ARG A 11 11.42 -3.01 15.97
CA ARG A 11 12.30 -1.84 15.92
C ARG A 11 13.65 -2.18 15.29
N THR A 12 14.20 -3.35 15.60
CA THR A 12 15.43 -3.85 14.98
C THR A 12 15.24 -4.08 13.48
N VAL A 13 14.16 -4.76 13.09
CA VAL A 13 13.87 -5.04 11.68
C VAL A 13 13.67 -3.76 10.88
N ALA A 14 12.86 -2.83 11.40
CA ALA A 14 12.61 -1.55 10.76
C ALA A 14 13.89 -0.72 10.60
N ALA A 15 14.73 -0.63 11.64
CA ALA A 15 15.99 0.10 11.57
C ALA A 15 16.96 -0.50 10.54
N LEU A 16 17.05 -1.84 10.46
CA LEU A 16 17.89 -2.52 9.47
C LEU A 16 17.38 -2.29 8.04
N LEU A 17 16.06 -2.37 7.83
CA LEU A 17 15.47 -2.12 6.51
C LEU A 17 15.68 -0.67 6.05
N LEU A 18 15.51 0.31 6.93
CA LEU A 18 15.79 1.72 6.63
C LEU A 18 17.26 1.94 6.24
N ALA A 19 18.20 1.35 6.99
CA ALA A 19 19.62 1.43 6.64
C ALA A 19 19.93 0.78 5.28
N CYS A 20 19.20 -0.26 4.89
CA CYS A 20 19.35 -0.89 3.57
C CYS A 20 18.72 -0.07 2.44
N GLU A 21 17.71 0.75 2.76
CA GLU A 21 17.02 1.62 1.83
C GLU A 21 17.94 2.74 1.32
N ASP A 22 18.64 3.41 2.24
CA ASP A 22 19.58 4.50 1.93
C ASP A 22 20.72 4.05 1.01
N GLY A 23 21.15 2.79 1.16
CA GLY A 23 22.19 2.18 0.32
C GLY A 23 21.67 1.51 -0.96
N LEU A 24 20.35 1.45 -1.18
CA LEU A 24 19.71 0.65 -2.24
C LEU A 24 20.16 -0.84 -2.24
N GLU A 25 20.48 -1.38 -1.06
CA GLU A 25 21.04 -2.72 -0.88
C GLU A 25 19.95 -3.80 -0.80
N ILE A 26 19.30 -4.09 -1.94
CA ILE A 26 18.19 -5.06 -2.00
C ILE A 26 18.56 -6.46 -1.51
N ARG A 27 19.83 -6.85 -1.61
CA ARG A 27 20.32 -8.16 -1.15
C ARG A 27 20.18 -8.31 0.37
N LEU A 28 20.62 -7.29 1.11
CA LEU A 28 20.52 -7.29 2.58
C LEU A 28 19.05 -7.28 3.03
N GLY A 29 18.19 -6.51 2.37
CA GLY A 29 16.76 -6.52 2.64
C GLY A 29 16.11 -7.89 2.43
N LYS A 30 16.54 -8.65 1.41
CA LYS A 30 16.08 -10.03 1.20
C LYS A 30 16.55 -10.99 2.29
N GLU A 31 17.78 -10.82 2.80
CA GLU A 31 18.29 -11.60 3.94
C GLU A 31 17.48 -11.32 5.21
N ILE A 32 17.18 -10.05 5.48
CA ILE A 32 16.34 -9.62 6.61
C ILE A 32 14.92 -10.19 6.47
N HIS A 33 14.33 -10.09 5.27
CA HIS A 33 13.01 -10.67 4.99
C HIS A 33 13.01 -12.20 5.26
N GLY A 34 14.02 -12.92 4.76
CA GLY A 34 14.17 -14.35 5.02
C GLY A 34 14.36 -14.69 6.50
N TYR A 35 15.05 -13.83 7.26
CA TYR A 35 15.13 -13.96 8.72
C TYR A 35 13.77 -13.79 9.39
N CYS A 36 12.97 -12.79 8.97
CA CYS A 36 11.64 -12.54 9.53
C CYS A 36 10.70 -13.74 9.31
N LEU A 37 10.75 -14.35 8.12
CA LEU A 37 9.97 -15.56 7.80
C LEU A 37 10.41 -16.75 8.66
N ARG A 38 11.72 -17.04 8.74
CA ARG A 38 12.24 -18.19 9.51
C ARG A 38 11.96 -18.11 11.01
N ASN A 39 11.83 -16.90 11.55
CA ASN A 39 11.57 -16.68 12.98
C ASN A 39 10.09 -16.38 13.28
N GLY A 40 9.20 -16.48 12.28
CA GLY A 40 7.76 -16.24 12.43
C GLY A 40 7.39 -14.78 12.73
N LEU A 41 8.33 -13.83 12.61
CA LEU A 41 8.08 -12.42 12.91
C LEU A 41 7.08 -11.79 11.94
N PHE A 42 7.06 -12.27 10.69
CA PHE A 42 6.16 -11.80 9.65
C PHE A 42 4.69 -12.06 9.97
N ASP A 43 4.38 -13.23 10.53
CA ASP A 43 3.01 -13.63 10.86
C ASP A 43 2.54 -13.08 12.22
N LEU A 44 3.48 -12.83 13.14
CA LEU A 44 3.20 -12.40 14.51
C LEU A 44 2.90 -10.89 14.62
N ASP A 45 3.53 -10.07 13.80
CA ASP A 45 3.44 -8.61 13.91
C ASP A 45 3.22 -7.96 12.53
N PRO A 46 2.01 -7.39 12.26
CA PRO A 46 1.71 -6.77 10.98
C PRO A 46 2.60 -5.55 10.68
N HIS A 47 3.23 -4.94 11.69
CA HIS A 47 4.16 -3.84 11.48
C HIS A 47 5.46 -4.30 10.79
N VAL A 48 5.88 -5.56 10.96
CA VAL A 48 7.01 -6.14 10.24
C VAL A 48 6.68 -6.23 8.75
N GLY A 49 5.47 -6.68 8.42
CA GLY A 49 4.97 -6.69 7.04
C GLY A 49 4.91 -5.29 6.43
N THR A 50 4.40 -4.29 7.17
CA THR A 50 4.39 -2.90 6.73
C THR A 50 5.79 -2.34 6.45
N ALA A 51 6.77 -2.63 7.32
CA ALA A 51 8.15 -2.20 7.12
C ALA A 51 8.79 -2.84 5.87
N LEU A 52 8.53 -4.13 5.63
CA LEU A 52 8.98 -4.83 4.43
C LEU A 52 8.32 -4.27 3.16
N ILE A 53 7.02 -3.96 3.21
CA ILE A 53 6.31 -3.28 2.10
C ILE A 53 7.03 -1.97 1.76
N GLY A 54 7.26 -1.10 2.75
CA GLY A 54 7.93 0.19 2.57
C GLY A 54 9.31 0.04 1.96
N PHE A 55 10.10 -0.90 2.45
CA PHE A 55 11.42 -1.22 1.89
C PHE A 55 11.34 -1.63 0.42
N TYR A 56 10.49 -2.60 0.06
CA TYR A 56 10.40 -3.09 -1.31
C TYR A 56 9.81 -2.04 -2.27
N LEU A 57 9.04 -1.06 -1.78
CA LEU A 57 8.43 -0.02 -2.62
C LEU A 57 9.50 0.85 -3.28
N LYS A 58 10.68 0.98 -2.68
CA LYS A 58 11.82 1.70 -3.28
C LYS A 58 12.43 1.00 -4.48
N PHE A 59 12.14 -0.29 -4.67
CA PHE A 59 12.75 -1.09 -5.73
C PHE A 59 11.70 -1.58 -6.73
N ASP A 60 10.61 -2.17 -6.26
CA ASP A 60 9.57 -2.76 -7.10
C ASP A 60 8.24 -2.90 -6.35
N VAL A 61 7.25 -2.12 -6.77
CA VAL A 61 5.87 -2.17 -6.24
C VAL A 61 5.24 -3.56 -6.33
N ARG A 62 5.63 -4.39 -7.31
CA ARG A 62 5.10 -5.74 -7.47
C ARG A 62 5.61 -6.66 -6.36
N ILE A 63 6.84 -6.48 -5.91
CA ILE A 63 7.39 -7.26 -4.79
C ILE A 63 6.70 -6.83 -3.49
N SER A 64 6.50 -5.52 -3.29
CA SER A 64 5.72 -5.02 -2.15
C SER A 64 4.30 -5.58 -2.14
N ARG A 65 3.67 -5.69 -3.31
CA ARG A 65 2.34 -6.31 -3.41
C ARG A 65 2.34 -7.77 -2.99
N LEU A 66 3.34 -8.55 -3.41
CA LEU A 66 3.48 -9.95 -2.96
C LEU A 66 3.64 -10.04 -1.44
N VAL A 67 4.43 -9.16 -0.83
CA VAL A 67 4.56 -9.12 0.64
C VAL A 67 3.20 -8.83 1.27
N PHE A 68 2.48 -7.83 0.78
CA PHE A 68 1.14 -7.50 1.26
C PHE A 68 0.12 -8.65 1.11
N ASP A 69 0.22 -9.43 0.03
CA ASP A 69 -0.65 -10.58 -0.23
C ASP A 69 -0.39 -11.74 0.72
N LEU A 70 0.86 -11.93 1.11
CA LEU A 70 1.27 -12.98 2.04
C LEU A 70 0.93 -12.64 3.50
N MET A 71 0.66 -11.38 3.83
CA MET A 71 0.28 -10.99 5.20
C MET A 71 -1.06 -11.61 5.60
N ILE A 72 -1.05 -12.42 6.67
CA ILE A 72 -2.26 -13.00 7.27
C ILE A 72 -3.12 -11.91 7.92
N VAL A 73 -2.48 -11.01 8.67
CA VAL A 73 -3.12 -9.87 9.34
C VAL A 73 -2.61 -8.59 8.69
N ARG A 74 -3.53 -7.77 8.18
CA ARG A 74 -3.22 -6.48 7.55
C ARG A 74 -3.66 -5.35 8.47
N SER A 75 -2.74 -4.46 8.80
CA SER A 75 -3.03 -3.22 9.54
C SER A 75 -3.44 -2.10 8.59
N ILE A 76 -4.13 -1.07 9.09
CA ILE A 76 -4.40 0.17 8.33
C ILE A 76 -3.10 0.71 7.71
N GLY A 77 -2.00 0.70 8.48
CA GLY A 77 -0.68 1.11 7.98
C GLY A 77 -0.20 0.31 6.78
N SER A 78 -0.45 -1.01 6.73
CA SER A 78 -0.06 -1.85 5.58
C SER A 78 -0.89 -1.56 4.32
N TRP A 79 -2.19 -1.29 4.48
CA TRP A 79 -3.06 -0.88 3.37
C TRP A 79 -2.61 0.48 2.83
N ASN A 80 -2.42 1.45 3.73
CA ASN A 80 -2.00 2.80 3.37
C ASN A 80 -0.64 2.79 2.66
N ALA A 81 0.32 2.00 3.16
CA ALA A 81 1.63 1.86 2.53
C ALA A 81 1.51 1.35 1.08
N MET A 82 0.71 0.32 0.83
CA MET A 82 0.52 -0.19 -0.54
C MET A 82 -0.24 0.75 -1.45
N ILE A 83 -1.31 1.41 -0.96
CA ILE A 83 -2.08 2.40 -1.74
C ILE A 83 -1.15 3.54 -2.18
N ASN A 84 -0.41 4.11 -1.23
CA ASN A 84 0.56 5.18 -1.53
C ASN A 84 1.67 4.68 -2.47
N GLY A 85 2.11 3.43 -2.32
CA GLY A 85 3.07 2.81 -3.23
C GLY A 85 2.60 2.77 -4.68
N TYR A 86 1.34 2.37 -4.93
CA TYR A 86 0.76 2.37 -6.28
C TYR A 86 0.58 3.77 -6.85
N VAL A 87 0.23 4.71 -5.99
CA VAL A 87 0.11 6.12 -6.30
C VAL A 87 1.44 6.72 -6.75
N ASP A 88 2.52 6.44 -6.02
CA ASP A 88 3.84 7.02 -6.27
C ASP A 88 4.39 6.57 -7.63
N VAL A 89 4.05 5.34 -8.06
CA VAL A 89 4.38 4.83 -9.39
C VAL A 89 3.36 5.22 -10.49
N GLY A 90 2.32 5.97 -10.14
CA GLY A 90 1.29 6.47 -11.06
C GLY A 90 0.21 5.45 -11.46
N ASN A 91 0.10 4.31 -10.77
CA ASN A 91 -0.92 3.29 -11.02
C ASN A 91 -2.16 3.50 -10.14
N TYR A 92 -2.94 4.53 -10.48
CA TYR A 92 -4.11 4.94 -9.70
C TYR A 92 -5.25 3.92 -9.71
N LEU A 93 -5.39 3.12 -10.77
CA LEU A 93 -6.44 2.11 -10.85
C LEU A 93 -6.23 1.02 -9.80
N GLU A 94 -4.99 0.52 -9.65
CA GLU A 94 -4.66 -0.46 -8.61
C GLU A 94 -4.76 0.15 -7.22
N ALA A 95 -4.38 1.41 -7.04
CA ALA A 95 -4.56 2.12 -5.77
C ALA A 95 -6.05 2.19 -5.37
N LEU A 96 -6.94 2.52 -6.32
CA LEU A 96 -8.39 2.56 -6.10
C LEU A 96 -8.96 1.17 -5.83
N ASN A 97 -8.55 0.15 -6.59
CA ASN A 97 -8.98 -1.23 -6.35
C ASN A 97 -8.58 -1.70 -4.94
N LEU A 98 -7.37 -1.38 -4.49
CA LEU A 98 -6.91 -1.71 -3.15
C LEU A 98 -7.69 -0.96 -2.07
N PHE A 99 -7.99 0.32 -2.30
CA PHE A 99 -8.82 1.13 -1.40
C PHE A 99 -10.24 0.56 -1.28
N MET A 100 -10.88 0.19 -2.39
CA MET A 100 -12.20 -0.44 -2.37
C MET A 100 -12.16 -1.78 -1.60
N SER A 101 -11.14 -2.59 -1.83
CA SER A 101 -10.95 -3.84 -1.06
C SER A 101 -10.77 -3.59 0.43
N MET A 102 -10.05 -2.53 0.82
CA MET A 102 -9.93 -2.12 2.22
C MET A 102 -11.31 -1.82 2.85
N LEU A 103 -12.19 -1.12 2.13
CA LEU A 103 -13.56 -0.82 2.57
C LEU A 103 -14.41 -2.08 2.72
N GLU A 104 -14.34 -2.99 1.76
CA GLU A 104 -15.06 -4.26 1.78
C GLU A 104 -14.63 -5.16 2.95
N ASN A 105 -13.36 -5.08 3.37
CA ASN A 105 -12.84 -5.76 4.55
C ASN A 105 -13.27 -5.10 5.88
N GLY A 106 -14.10 -4.05 5.83
CA GLY A 106 -14.57 -3.32 7.02
C GLY A 106 -13.46 -2.55 7.73
N VAL A 107 -12.33 -2.30 7.07
CA VAL A 107 -11.20 -1.57 7.65
C VAL A 107 -11.51 -0.08 7.55
N HIS A 108 -11.71 0.56 8.69
CA HIS A 108 -11.94 1.99 8.75
C HIS A 108 -10.63 2.74 8.45
N PHE A 109 -10.57 3.38 7.29
CA PHE A 109 -9.45 4.23 6.90
C PHE A 109 -9.45 5.53 7.73
N ASP A 110 -8.27 6.09 7.90
CA ASP A 110 -8.03 7.41 8.50
C ASP A 110 -8.24 8.54 7.48
N SER A 111 -8.57 9.73 7.97
CA SER A 111 -8.98 10.91 7.17
C SER A 111 -7.98 11.35 6.10
N VAL A 112 -6.72 10.91 6.20
CA VAL A 112 -5.62 11.27 5.31
C VAL A 112 -5.76 10.64 3.93
N LEU A 113 -6.16 9.36 3.83
CA LEU A 113 -6.40 8.72 2.53
C LEU A 113 -7.61 9.31 1.81
N GLN A 114 -8.64 9.70 2.58
CA GLN A 114 -9.83 10.35 2.04
C GLN A 114 -9.49 11.70 1.40
N CYS A 115 -8.69 12.52 2.09
CA CYS A 115 -8.26 13.81 1.59
C CYS A 115 -7.34 13.66 0.36
N TRP A 116 -6.47 12.66 0.36
CA TRP A 116 -5.50 12.42 -0.70
C TRP A 116 -6.16 11.90 -1.99
N LEU A 117 -7.08 10.93 -1.90
CA LEU A 117 -7.82 10.39 -3.06
C LEU A 117 -8.78 11.42 -3.67
N LEU A 118 -9.41 12.27 -2.85
CA LEU A 118 -10.31 13.33 -3.33
C LEU A 118 -9.56 14.55 -3.90
N SER A 119 -8.28 14.72 -3.55
CA SER A 119 -7.43 15.83 -3.99
C SER A 119 -6.90 15.67 -5.43
N LYS A 120 -6.84 14.44 -5.96
CA LYS A 120 -6.37 14.18 -7.33
C LYS A 120 -7.57 14.06 -8.26
N PRO A 121 -7.60 14.77 -9.41
CA PRO A 121 -8.75 14.74 -10.28
C PRO A 121 -8.90 13.33 -10.89
N VAL A 122 -9.82 12.54 -10.34
CA VAL A 122 -10.38 11.34 -10.97
C VAL A 122 -11.18 11.82 -12.18
N ARG A 123 -10.50 12.09 -13.29
CA ARG A 123 -11.18 12.41 -14.55
C ARG A 123 -11.83 11.13 -15.09
N ASN A 124 -13.17 11.15 -15.07
CA ASN A 124 -14.11 10.35 -15.85
C ASN A 124 -14.21 8.84 -15.58
N LEU A 125 -15.11 8.50 -14.65
CA LEU A 125 -16.04 7.38 -14.82
C LEU A 125 -17.47 7.90 -14.64
N SER A 126 -17.85 8.84 -15.50
CA SER A 126 -19.24 9.16 -15.78
C SER A 126 -19.41 9.23 -17.29
N SER A 127 -19.39 8.07 -17.94
CA SER A 127 -20.14 7.91 -19.19
C SER A 127 -21.55 7.50 -18.77
N PRO A 128 -22.58 8.35 -18.95
CA PRO A 128 -23.94 8.01 -18.57
C PRO A 128 -24.50 6.93 -19.48
N ILE A 129 -25.30 6.04 -18.90
CA ILE A 129 -26.23 5.16 -19.59
C ILE A 129 -26.99 6.00 -20.63
N GLY A 130 -26.73 5.75 -21.91
CA GLY A 130 -27.40 6.42 -23.01
C GLY A 130 -28.82 5.91 -23.14
N TYR A 131 -29.78 6.67 -22.61
CA TYR A 131 -31.15 6.68 -23.13
C TYR A 131 -31.31 7.94 -23.97
N ALA A 132 -31.21 7.78 -25.29
CA ALA A 132 -31.58 8.81 -26.23
C ALA A 132 -33.10 9.09 -26.11
N ASN A 133 -33.47 10.28 -25.68
CA ASN A 133 -34.80 10.84 -25.90
C ASN A 133 -34.67 12.06 -26.83
N PRO A 134 -35.21 12.02 -28.06
CA PRO A 134 -35.04 13.07 -29.04
C PRO A 134 -36.15 14.10 -28.90
N SER A 135 -35.96 15.13 -28.07
CA SER A 135 -36.70 16.40 -28.20
C SER A 135 -36.21 17.44 -27.19
N ASN A 136 -35.97 18.64 -27.72
CA ASN A 136 -35.83 19.92 -27.03
C ASN A 136 -34.44 20.29 -26.45
N GLY A 137 -33.65 20.91 -27.33
CA GLY A 137 -33.33 22.35 -27.26
C GLY A 137 -32.90 22.98 -25.92
N TYR A 138 -31.70 23.57 -25.98
CA TYR A 138 -31.20 24.75 -25.25
C TYR A 138 -30.34 24.53 -23.99
N GLN A 139 -29.09 25.01 -24.15
CA GLN A 139 -28.16 25.61 -23.18
C GLN A 139 -27.65 24.75 -22.02
N VAL A 140 -26.38 24.36 -22.12
CA VAL A 140 -25.55 23.95 -20.98
C VAL A 140 -24.58 25.09 -20.69
N GLU A 141 -24.80 25.81 -19.60
CA GLU A 141 -23.81 26.71 -19.01
C GLU A 141 -22.64 25.89 -18.47
N ILE A 142 -21.42 26.26 -18.86
CA ILE A 142 -20.18 25.73 -18.30
C ILE A 142 -19.70 26.78 -17.27
N CYS A 143 -19.93 26.52 -15.98
CA CYS A 143 -19.21 27.23 -14.92
C CYS A 143 -17.85 26.56 -14.72
N TRP A 144 -16.77 27.33 -14.87
CA TRP A 144 -15.44 27.00 -14.35
C TRP A 144 -15.36 27.28 -12.85
#